data_AF-A0A7C9VMQ6-F1
#
_entry.id   AF-A0A7C9VMQ6-F1
#
_cell.length_a   1.000
_cell.length_b   1.000
_cell.length_c   1.000
_cell.angle_alpha   90.00
_cell.angle_beta   90.00
_cell.angle_gamma   90.00
#
_symmetry.space_group_name_H-M   'P 1'
#
loop_
_entity.id
_entity.type
_entity.pdbx_description
1 polymer ?
#
loop_
_entity_poly.entity_id
_entity_poly.type
_entity_poly.pdbx_seq_one_letter_code
_entity_poly.pdbx_strand_id
1 'polypeptide(L)' 'MKLEHLRVEIELARGRIRAQRSDIRKLQQAGISTKSAEELLARMQARVDDLCEQRDKLKGEQRLSRV' A
#
# COMPACT_ATOMS: atom_id res chain seq x y z
N MET A 1 -17.82 -6.75 6.57
CA MET A 1 -16.85 -6.39 7.63
C MET A 1 -15.40 -6.58 7.19
N LYS A 2 -14.89 -7.81 6.99
CA LYS A 2 -13.47 -8.06 6.65
C LYS A 2 -13.01 -7.43 5.32
N LEU A 3 -13.87 -7.44 4.29
CA LEU A 3 -13.54 -6.84 2.98
C LEU A 3 -13.46 -5.31 3.02
N GLU A 4 -14.37 -4.67 3.76
CA GLU A 4 -14.37 -3.21 3.95
C GLU A 4 -13.15 -2.76 4.74
N HIS A 5 -12.75 -3.52 5.77
CA HIS A 5 -11.51 -3.26 6.49
C HIS A 5 -10.30 -3.26 5.57
N LEU A 6 -10.13 -4.30 4.73
CA LEU A 6 -9.03 -4.34 3.75
C LEU A 6 -9.09 -3.18 2.75
N ARG A 7 -10.28 -2.78 2.30
CA ARG A 7 -10.44 -1.61 1.42
C ARG A 7 -9.92 -0.34 2.08
N VAL A 8 -10.33 -0.10 3.33
CA VAL A 8 -9.90 1.07 4.10
C VAL A 8 -8.38 1.03 4.34
N GLU A 9 -7.82 -0.10 4.73
CA GLU A 9 -6.37 -0.24 4.94
C GLU A 9 -5.56 0.03 3.67
N ILE A 10 -6.00 -0.47 2.52
CA ILE A 10 -5.36 -0.22 1.21
C ILE A 10 -5.37 1.27 0.89
N GLU A 11 -6.51 1.95 1.08
CA GLU A 11 -6.61 3.38 0.80
C GLU A 11 -5.72 4.22 1.72
N LEU A 12 -5.70 3.90 3.02
CA LEU A 12 -4.80 4.55 3.98
C LEU A 12 -3.33 4.32 3.62
N ALA A 13 -2.96 3.08 3.26
CA ALA A 13 -1.60 2.75 2.86
C ALA A 13 -1.17 3.47 1.58
N ARG A 14 -2.05 3.57 0.58
CA ARG A 14 -1.83 4.37 -0.64
C ARG A 14 -1.63 5.85 -0.32
N GLY A 15 -2.39 6.39 0.63
CA GLY A 15 -2.20 7.74 1.15
C GLY A 15 -0.80 7.95 1.72
N ARG A 16 -0.35 7.05 2.59
CA ARG A 16 1.01 7.08 3.16
C ARG A 16 2.10 6.98 2.08
N ILE A 17 1.93 6.12 1.08
CA ILE A 17 2.87 5.98 -0.05
C ILE A 17 2.97 7.30 -0.84
N ARG A 18 1.85 7.98 -1.10
CA ARG A 18 1.84 9.27 -1.81
C ARG A 18 2.58 10.35 -1.02
N ALA A 19 2.36 10.42 0.29
CA ALA A 19 3.09 11.33 1.17
C ALA A 19 4.59 11.03 1.18
N GLN A 20 4.98 9.77 1.39
CA GLN A 20 6.38 9.33 1.40
C GLN A 20 7.11 9.65 0.08
N ARG A 21 6.45 9.46 -1.07
CA ARG A 21 6.99 9.86 -2.38
C ARG A 21 7.21 11.37 -2.49
N SER A 22 6.32 12.17 -1.90
CA SER A 22 6.47 13.62 -1.86
C SER A 22 7.69 14.03 -1.03
N ASP A 23 7.87 13.39 0.12
CA ASP A 23 8.99 13.70 1.02
C ASP A 23 10.33 13.25 0.43
N ILE A 24 10.39 12.06 -0.20
CA ILE A 24 11.56 11.62 -0.96
C ILE A 24 11.94 12.65 -2.04
N ARG A 25 10.98 13.17 -2.80
CA ARG A 25 11.28 14.21 -3.81
C ARG A 25 11.87 15.47 -3.21
N LYS A 26 11.36 15.94 -2.07
CA LYS A 26 11.90 17.11 -1.37
C LYS A 26 13.33 16.87 -0.91
N LEU A 27 13.62 15.68 -0.36
CA LEU A 27 14.96 15.29 0.05
C LEU A 27 15.93 15.23 -1.13
N GLN A 28 15.51 14.64 -2.26
CA GLN A 28 16.29 14.60 -3.50
C GLN A 28 16.60 16.02 -4.02
N GLN A 29 15.62 16.92 -4.02
CA GLN A 29 15.80 18.32 -4.42
C GLN A 29 16.77 19.08 -3.50
N ALA A 30 16.83 18.71 -2.22
CA ALA A 30 17.79 19.24 -1.26
C ALA A 30 19.18 18.59 -1.36
N GLY A 31 19.40 17.64 -2.29
CA GLY A 31 20.65 16.89 -2.42
C GLY A 31 20.90 15.89 -1.29
N ILE A 32 19.87 15.55 -0.51
CA ILE A 32 19.96 14.62 0.61
C ILE A 32 19.76 13.19 0.07
N SER A 33 20.64 12.27 0.50
CA SER A 33 20.53 10.86 0.13
C SER A 33 19.19 10.26 0.60
N THR A 34 18.46 9.63 -0.32
CA THR A 34 17.13 9.06 -0.10
C THR A 34 17.08 7.54 -0.04
N LYS A 35 18.23 6.85 -0.05
CA LYS A 35 18.31 5.39 -0.16
C LYS A 35 17.43 4.66 0.88
N SER A 36 17.54 5.04 2.16
CA SER A 36 16.76 4.44 3.23
C SER A 36 15.26 4.74 3.12
N ALA A 37 14.89 5.93 2.64
CA ALA A 37 13.51 6.32 2.41
C ALA A 37 12.88 5.57 1.22
N GLU A 38 13.66 5.31 0.18
CA GLU A 38 13.27 4.50 -0.99
C GLU A 38 13.10 3.02 -0.62
N GLU A 39 13.98 2.46 0.20
CA GLU A 39 13.82 1.10 0.74
C GLU A 39 12.54 0.98 1.59
N LEU A 40 12.24 1.98 2.42
CA LEU A 40 10.98 2.02 3.15
C LEU A 40 9.77 2.10 2.21
N LEU A 41 9.85 2.95 1.19
CA LEU A 41 8.79 3.09 0.19
C LEU A 41 8.54 1.76 -0.54
N ALA A 42 9.58 1.00 -0.86
CA ALA A 42 9.45 -0.33 -1.48
C ALA A 42 8.74 -1.32 -0.55
N ARG A 43 9.10 -1.36 0.75
CA ARG A 43 8.40 -2.20 1.74
C ARG A 43 6.93 -1.82 1.89
N MET A 44 6.62 -0.53 1.86
CA MET A 44 5.24 -0.05 1.92
C MET A 44 4.43 -0.49 0.70
N GLN A 45 5.04 -0.50 -0.48
CA GLN A 45 4.41 -0.97 -1.72
C GLN A 45 4.12 -2.46 -1.66
N ALA A 46 5.11 -3.28 -1.28
CA ALA A 46 4.94 -4.71 -1.09
C ALA A 46 3.77 -5.02 -0.13
N ARG A 47 3.65 -4.27 0.96
CA ARG A 47 2.53 -4.43 1.90
C ARG A 47 1.17 -4.12 1.26
N VAL A 48 1.08 -3.14 0.36
CA VAL A 48 -0.17 -2.83 -0.36
C VAL A 48 -0.52 -3.96 -1.32
N ASP A 49 0.47 -4.54 -1.98
CA ASP A 49 0.28 -5.67 -2.89
C ASP A 49 -0.28 -6.88 -2.12
N ASP A 50 0.31 -7.21 -0.96
CA ASP A 50 -0.20 -8.26 -0.07
C ASP A 50 -1.66 -8.03 0.36
N LEU A 51 -2.02 -6.78 0.67
CA LEU A 51 -3.39 -6.43 1.05
C LEU A 51 -4.36 -6.56 -0.13
N CYS A 52 -3.91 -6.21 -1.34
CA CYS A 52 -4.71 -6.38 -2.56
C CYS A 52 -4.96 -7.87 -2.84
N GLU A 53 -3.93 -8.71 -2.73
CA GLU A 53 -4.08 -10.16 -2.89
C GLU A 53 -5.06 -10.76 -1.87
N GLN A 54 -4.95 -10.38 -0.59
CA GLN A 54 -5.87 -10.84 0.45
C GLN A 54 -7.32 -10.42 0.16
N ARG A 55 -7.54 -9.19 -0.30
CA ARG A 55 -8.86 -8.71 -0.70
C ARG A 55 -9.41 -9.52 -1.86
N ASP A 56 -8.58 -9.83 -2.85
CA ASP A 56 -9.02 -10.52 -4.06
C ASP A 56 -9.32 -12.00 -3.79
N LYS A 57 -8.55 -12.66 -2.91
CA LYS A 57 -8.88 -13.99 -2.37
C LYS A 57 -10.24 -13.99 -1.66
N LEU A 58 -10.45 -13.06 -0.72
CA LEU A 58 -11.74 -12.97 0.01
C LEU A 58 -12.93 -12.65 -0.91
N LYS A 59 -12.73 -11.83 -1.94
CA LYS A 59 -13.78 -11.59 -2.96
C LYS A 59 -14.10 -12.86 -3.74
N GLY A 60 -13.08 -13.65 -4.09
CA GLY A 60 -13.25 -14.94 -4.76
C GLY A 60 -14.04 -15.93 -3.90
N GLU A 61 -13.64 -16.10 -2.64
CA GLU A 61 -14.32 -16.94 -1.65
C GLU A 61 -15.77 -16.52 -1.45
N GLN A 62 -16.05 -15.23 -1.27
CA GLN A 62 -17.41 -14.72 -1.11
C GLN A 62 -18.28 -14.92 -2.37
N ARG A 63 -17.67 -14.92 -3.56
CA ARG A 63 -18.39 -15.23 -4.81
C ARG A 63 -18.73 -16.71 -4.88
N LEU A 64 -17.77 -17.60 -4.55
CA LEU A 64 -17.97 -19.05 -4.56
C LEU A 64 -19.00 -19.50 -3.54
N SER A 65 -19.05 -18.88 -2.36
CA SER A 65 -20.04 -19.21 -1.32
C SER A 65 -21.47 -18.77 -1.66
N ARG A 66 -21.66 -18.00 -2.74
CA ARG A 66 -22.95 -17.43 -3.14
C ARG A 66 -23.56 -18.14 -4.36
N VAL A 67 -22.83 -19.10 -4.94
CA VAL A 67 -23.25 -19.99 -6.03
C VAL A 67 -23.65 -21.33 -5.43
#